data_AF-M5PF96-F1
#
_entry.id   AF-M5PF96-F1
#
_cell.length_a   1.000
_cell.length_b   1.000
_cell.length_c   1.000
_cell.angle_alpha   90.00
_cell.angle_beta   90.00
_cell.angle_gamma   90.00
#
_symmetry.space_group_name_H-M   'P 1'
#
loop_
_entity.id
_entity.type
_entity.pdbx_description
1 polymer ?
#
loop_
_entity_poly.entity_id
_entity_poly.type
_entity_poly.pdbx_seq_one_letter_code
_entity_poly.pdbx_strand_id
1 'polypeptide(L)'
;MSHSVLKVPQSVIERMKSYYRSDITSLSVQGAVFQAKPEGCTITAYQSGKVLFQGKNAAKEAERWTASAEAPADKKTAAKPRTPSAYQPPEGIGSMSVIGSDEVGTGDYFGPMTVACVYADKAKHPLLQELGVKDSKHLKDPQIVQIARDLIKTVPYSLLVLKNDKYNELQKKGMSQGKMKALLHNQAITHLLKKLDGTRPEAILIDQFAEPAVYFKHLAGRNAVKERTYFSTKAEGIHLAVAAASIIARYSFLMEMNKLSKEAGMTLPKGAGPLVDEAAASLIRKHGEAALGHFTKLHFANTQKAKRLASKS
;
A
#
# COMPACT_ATOMS: atom_id res chain seq x y z
N MET A 1 -9.21 -18.40 21.43
CA MET A 1 -7.93 -19.15 21.36
C MET A 1 -6.80 -18.17 21.64
N SER A 2 -6.02 -18.41 22.69
CA SER A 2 -4.88 -17.58 23.06
C SER A 2 -3.70 -17.84 22.13
N HIS A 3 -2.90 -16.80 21.92
CA HIS A 3 -1.63 -16.90 21.21
C HIS A 3 -0.60 -16.01 21.91
N SER A 4 0.65 -16.44 21.91
CA SER A 4 1.79 -15.70 22.46
C SER A 4 2.91 -15.70 21.42
N VAL A 5 3.70 -14.63 21.38
CA VAL A 5 4.82 -14.49 20.45
C VAL A 5 6.06 -14.11 21.24
N LEU A 6 7.13 -14.87 21.06
CA LEU A 6 8.45 -14.53 21.56
C LEU A 6 9.40 -14.22 20.41
N LYS A 7 10.41 -13.42 20.71
CA LYS A 7 11.60 -13.30 19.87
C LYS A 7 12.79 -13.81 20.66
N VAL A 8 13.46 -14.82 20.12
CA VAL A 8 14.58 -15.49 20.77
C VAL A 8 15.76 -15.61 19.80
N PRO A 9 17.01 -15.60 20.29
CA PRO A 9 18.18 -15.87 19.47
C PRO A 9 18.13 -17.26 18.80
N GLN A 10 18.85 -17.44 17.69
CA GLN A 10 18.89 -18.72 16.98
C GLN A 10 19.38 -19.87 17.87
N SER A 11 20.34 -19.62 18.77
CA SER A 11 20.80 -20.62 19.75
C SER A 11 19.67 -21.11 20.67
N VAL A 12 18.69 -20.26 20.97
CA VAL A 12 17.50 -20.63 21.75
C VAL A 12 16.54 -21.44 20.89
N ILE A 13 16.35 -21.10 19.61
CA ILE A 13 15.54 -21.90 18.68
C ILE A 13 16.07 -23.34 18.58
N GLU A 14 17.39 -23.54 18.52
CA GLU A 14 17.96 -24.89 18.49
C GLU A 14 17.77 -25.65 19.82
N ARG A 15 17.85 -24.95 20.97
CA ARG A 15 17.50 -25.53 22.27
C ARG A 15 16.02 -25.91 22.36
N MET A 16 15.12 -25.06 21.86
CA MET A 16 13.68 -25.35 21.80
C MET A 16 13.40 -26.56 20.90
N LYS A 17 14.05 -26.63 19.73
CA LYS A 17 13.93 -27.76 18.81
C LYS A 17 14.39 -29.06 19.45
N SER A 18 15.44 -29.01 20.28
CA SER A 18 15.93 -30.15 21.04
C SER A 18 14.99 -30.54 22.18
N TYR A 19 14.43 -29.55 22.90
CA TYR A 19 13.48 -29.76 24.00
C TYR A 19 12.17 -30.40 23.53
N TYR A 20 11.59 -29.91 22.43
CA TYR A 20 10.32 -30.41 21.89
C TYR A 20 10.50 -31.58 20.91
N ARG A 21 11.65 -32.28 20.92
CA ARG A 21 11.98 -33.31 19.91
C ARG A 21 10.92 -34.42 19.78
N SER A 22 10.28 -34.79 20.88
CA SER A 22 9.18 -35.77 20.94
C SER A 22 7.90 -35.31 20.24
N ASP A 23 7.69 -34.01 20.15
CA ASP A 23 6.44 -33.38 19.71
C ASP A 23 6.58 -32.69 18.35
N ILE A 24 7.73 -32.84 17.69
CA ILE A 24 7.98 -32.28 16.36
C ILE A 24 7.02 -32.90 15.35
N THR A 25 6.41 -32.03 14.55
CA THR A 25 5.52 -32.43 13.45
C THR A 25 6.15 -32.05 12.11
N SER A 26 5.62 -32.62 11.02
CA SER A 26 6.04 -32.23 9.67
C SER A 26 5.79 -30.73 9.44
N LEU A 27 6.80 -30.05 8.89
CA LEU A 27 6.76 -28.62 8.63
C LEU A 27 5.67 -28.28 7.61
N SER A 28 4.57 -27.69 8.07
CA SER A 28 3.43 -27.28 7.23
C SER A 28 3.48 -25.80 6.81
N VAL A 29 4.42 -25.01 7.36
CA VAL A 29 4.48 -23.54 7.19
C VAL A 29 5.78 -23.12 6.48
N GLN A 30 5.65 -22.42 5.36
CA GLN A 30 6.77 -21.92 4.58
C GLN A 30 7.59 -20.90 5.39
N GLY A 31 8.92 -21.13 5.51
CA GLY A 31 9.84 -20.27 6.26
C GLY A 31 9.97 -20.60 7.76
N ALA A 32 9.30 -21.64 8.25
CA ALA A 32 9.49 -22.15 9.60
C ALA A 32 10.76 -23.03 9.71
N VAL A 33 11.45 -22.93 10.85
CA VAL A 33 12.63 -23.73 11.22
C VAL A 33 12.20 -25.06 11.84
N PHE A 34 11.19 -25.04 12.71
CA PHE A 34 10.53 -26.23 13.24
C PHE A 34 9.10 -25.91 13.67
N GLN A 35 8.27 -26.94 13.74
CA GLN A 35 6.94 -26.88 14.32
C GLN A 35 6.77 -28.06 15.29
N ALA A 36 6.28 -27.78 16.50
CA ALA A 36 5.99 -28.79 17.51
C ALA A 36 4.57 -28.64 18.06
N LYS A 37 3.97 -29.74 18.50
CA LYS A 37 2.61 -29.77 19.06
C LYS A 37 2.54 -30.46 20.43
N PRO A 38 3.16 -29.87 21.47
CA PRO A 38 2.93 -30.32 22.84
C PRO A 38 1.45 -30.15 23.26
N GLU A 39 1.07 -30.76 24.38
CA GLU A 39 -0.34 -30.82 24.81
C GLU A 39 -1.00 -29.43 24.88
N GLY A 40 -2.02 -29.22 24.05
CA GLY A 40 -2.82 -28.00 24.04
C GLY A 40 -2.09 -26.76 23.49
N CYS A 41 -0.93 -26.89 22.85
CA CYS A 41 -0.18 -25.79 22.24
C CYS A 41 0.51 -26.20 20.93
N THR A 42 0.44 -25.35 19.92
CA THR A 42 1.22 -25.44 18.68
C THR A 42 2.29 -24.37 18.69
N ILE A 43 3.55 -24.78 18.50
CA ILE A 43 4.72 -23.91 18.53
C ILE A 43 5.32 -23.89 17.14
N THR A 44 5.48 -22.71 16.54
CA THR A 44 6.12 -22.54 15.22
C THR A 44 7.24 -21.52 15.32
N ALA A 45 8.48 -21.95 15.10
CA ALA A 45 9.65 -21.08 15.09
C ALA A 45 10.07 -20.73 13.65
N TYR A 46 10.52 -19.49 13.43
CA TYR A 46 10.91 -18.97 12.12
C TYR A 46 12.39 -18.58 12.09
N GLN A 47 12.99 -18.53 10.90
CA GLN A 47 14.39 -18.14 10.71
C GLN A 47 14.68 -16.71 11.23
N SER A 48 13.66 -15.87 11.40
CA SER A 48 13.78 -14.50 11.91
C SER A 48 13.96 -14.40 13.43
N GLY A 49 14.04 -15.52 14.16
CA GLY A 49 14.04 -15.55 15.63
C GLY A 49 12.63 -15.48 16.25
N LYS A 50 11.57 -15.39 15.43
CA LYS A 50 10.19 -15.32 15.92
C LYS A 50 9.70 -16.72 16.28
N VAL A 51 9.08 -16.87 17.43
CA VAL A 51 8.41 -18.12 17.85
C VAL A 51 6.96 -17.81 18.22
N LEU A 52 6.04 -18.49 17.55
CA LEU A 52 4.60 -18.34 17.72
C LEU A 52 4.04 -19.54 18.50
N PHE A 53 3.35 -19.27 19.60
CA PHE A 53 2.66 -20.25 20.44
C PHE A 53 1.15 -20.04 20.26
N GLN A 54 0.40 -21.10 19.97
CA GLN A 54 -1.03 -21.04 19.69
C GLN A 54 -1.77 -22.19 20.35
N GLY A 55 -2.87 -21.92 21.05
CA GLY A 55 -3.68 -22.94 21.71
C GLY A 55 -3.96 -22.61 23.16
N LYS A 56 -4.69 -23.49 23.85
CA LYS A 56 -5.15 -23.28 25.23
C LYS A 56 -3.98 -23.05 26.19
N ASN A 57 -2.84 -23.72 25.95
CA ASN A 57 -1.63 -23.63 26.78
C ASN A 57 -0.56 -22.67 26.23
N ALA A 58 -0.89 -21.79 25.27
CA ALA A 58 0.07 -20.91 24.60
C ALA A 58 0.86 -20.02 25.58
N ALA A 59 0.19 -19.43 26.58
CA ALA A 59 0.83 -18.56 27.57
C ALA A 59 1.80 -19.34 28.47
N LYS A 60 1.36 -20.48 28.99
CA LYS A 60 2.16 -21.37 29.85
C LYS A 60 3.41 -21.89 29.14
N GLU A 61 3.27 -22.27 27.87
CA GLU A 61 4.42 -22.72 27.08
C GLU A 61 5.36 -21.57 26.70
N ALA A 62 4.85 -20.36 26.43
CA ALA A 62 5.71 -19.19 26.20
C ALA A 62 6.48 -18.79 27.47
N GLU A 63 5.87 -18.88 28.64
CA GLU A 63 6.49 -18.52 29.92
C GLU A 63 7.82 -19.29 30.16
N ARG A 64 7.87 -20.58 29.81
CA ARG A 64 9.08 -21.43 29.93
C ARG A 64 10.30 -20.85 29.21
N TRP A 65 10.06 -20.14 28.11
CA TRP A 65 11.11 -19.58 27.27
C TRP A 65 11.27 -18.08 27.44
N THR A 66 10.49 -17.45 28.31
CA THR A 66 10.50 -16.00 28.52
C THR A 66 11.80 -15.52 29.13
N ALA A 67 12.43 -16.29 30.03
CA ALA A 67 13.76 -15.98 30.56
C ALA A 67 14.89 -16.11 29.50
N SER A 68 14.65 -16.87 28.44
CA SER A 68 15.53 -16.97 27.26
C SER A 68 15.07 -16.09 26.11
N ALA A 69 13.98 -15.35 26.28
CA ALA A 69 13.57 -14.32 25.35
C ALA A 69 14.49 -13.14 25.57
N GLU A 70 14.85 -12.48 24.46
CA GLU A 70 15.25 -11.09 24.61
C GLU A 70 14.07 -10.40 25.31
N ALA A 71 14.34 -9.65 26.38
CA ALA A 71 13.34 -8.74 26.95
C ALA A 71 12.68 -8.01 25.76
N PRO A 72 11.39 -7.64 25.84
CA PRO A 72 10.87 -6.68 24.88
C PRO A 72 11.74 -5.43 25.05
N ALA A 73 12.79 -5.33 24.26
CA ALA A 73 13.43 -4.09 23.98
C ALA A 73 12.27 -3.30 23.41
N ASP A 74 11.79 -2.34 24.19
CA ASP A 74 11.23 -1.13 23.65
C ASP A 74 12.15 -0.76 22.52
N LYS A 75 11.73 -1.11 21.30
CA LYS A 75 12.41 -0.68 20.10
C LYS A 75 12.05 0.79 19.93
N LYS A 76 12.55 1.64 20.84
CA LYS A 76 13.57 2.58 20.40
C LYS A 76 14.68 1.71 19.82
N THR A 77 14.52 1.29 18.57
CA THR A 77 15.67 1.01 17.74
C THR A 77 16.53 2.24 17.90
N ALA A 78 17.62 2.12 18.67
CA ALA A 78 18.79 2.91 18.37
C ALA A 78 19.05 2.56 16.91
N ALA A 79 18.54 3.40 16.02
CA ALA A 79 18.98 3.43 14.67
C ALA A 79 20.49 3.46 14.81
N LYS A 80 21.21 2.51 14.16
CA LYS A 80 22.53 2.87 13.61
C LYS A 80 22.38 4.31 13.16
N PRO A 81 23.21 5.29 13.54
CA PRO A 81 23.01 6.67 13.10
C PRO A 81 22.83 6.58 11.59
N ARG A 82 21.57 6.63 11.16
CA ARG A 82 21.23 6.67 9.76
C ARG A 82 21.67 8.09 9.55
N THR A 83 22.83 8.25 8.92
CA THR A 83 23.08 9.45 8.13
C THR A 83 21.73 9.83 7.55
N PRO A 84 21.14 10.98 7.95
CA PRO A 84 19.78 11.33 7.56
C PRO A 84 19.70 11.04 6.07
N SER A 85 18.85 10.09 5.69
CA SER A 85 18.75 9.74 4.28
C SER A 85 18.50 11.06 3.58
N ALA A 86 19.25 11.40 2.54
CA ALA A 86 19.14 12.71 1.87
C ALA A 86 17.71 13.06 1.43
N TYR A 87 16.81 12.07 1.44
CA TYR A 87 15.40 12.16 1.10
C TYR A 87 14.44 12.07 2.31
N GLN A 88 14.92 12.24 3.55
CA GLN A 88 14.05 12.41 4.72
C GLN A 88 13.47 13.84 4.74
N PRO A 89 12.18 14.01 5.08
CA PRO A 89 11.58 15.33 5.15
C PRO A 89 12.31 16.22 6.17
N PRO A 90 12.55 17.51 5.86
CA PRO A 90 13.09 18.44 6.84
C PRO A 90 12.10 18.71 7.97
N GLU A 91 12.63 19.14 9.12
CA GLU A 91 11.81 19.64 10.21
C GLU A 91 10.96 20.83 9.74
N GLY A 92 9.71 20.92 10.22
CA GLY A 92 8.81 22.00 9.84
C GLY A 92 8.22 21.88 8.43
N ILE A 93 8.42 20.77 7.70
CA ILE A 93 7.82 20.60 6.35
C ILE A 93 6.31 20.85 6.36
N GLY A 94 5.61 20.54 7.45
CA GLY A 94 4.16 20.74 7.64
C GLY A 94 3.65 22.17 7.41
N SER A 95 4.51 23.19 7.51
CA SER A 95 4.16 24.61 7.31
C SER A 95 4.68 25.19 5.99
N MET A 96 5.35 24.39 5.18
CA MET A 96 5.96 24.82 3.91
C MET A 96 4.96 24.78 2.75
N SER A 97 5.30 25.43 1.64
CA SER A 97 4.57 25.30 0.38
C SER A 97 5.04 24.06 -0.37
N VAL A 98 4.26 22.98 -0.33
CA VAL A 98 4.70 21.64 -0.71
C VAL A 98 3.89 21.07 -1.85
N ILE A 99 4.56 20.38 -2.77
CA ILE A 99 3.92 19.43 -3.67
C ILE A 99 3.79 18.07 -2.94
N GLY A 100 2.58 17.57 -2.77
CA GLY A 100 2.31 16.24 -2.24
C GLY A 100 1.86 15.28 -3.33
N SER A 101 2.17 13.99 -3.23
CA SER A 101 1.63 12.96 -4.14
C SER A 101 1.24 11.68 -3.42
N ASP A 102 0.16 11.07 -3.88
CA ASP A 102 -0.39 9.80 -3.38
C ASP A 102 -1.11 9.04 -4.51
N GLU A 103 -1.36 7.74 -4.31
CA GLU A 103 -2.05 6.88 -5.25
C GLU A 103 -3.18 6.04 -4.65
N VAL A 104 -4.14 5.68 -5.49
CA VAL A 104 -5.28 4.83 -5.14
C VAL A 104 -5.51 3.79 -6.23
N GLY A 105 -6.14 2.66 -5.89
CA GLY A 105 -6.51 1.62 -6.84
C GLY A 105 -5.43 0.55 -7.06
N THR A 106 -4.34 0.56 -6.28
CA THR A 106 -3.23 -0.41 -6.44
C THR A 106 -3.62 -1.83 -6.04
N GLY A 107 -4.40 -1.97 -4.96
CA GLY A 107 -4.90 -3.25 -4.43
C GLY A 107 -6.27 -3.69 -4.96
N ASP A 108 -6.92 -2.85 -5.77
CA ASP A 108 -8.23 -3.14 -6.36
C ASP A 108 -8.07 -3.95 -7.64
N TYR A 109 -8.77 -5.09 -7.74
CA TYR A 109 -8.74 -5.91 -8.95
C TYR A 109 -9.44 -5.22 -10.11
N PHE A 110 -10.63 -4.65 -9.86
CA PHE A 110 -11.34 -3.82 -10.81
C PHE A 110 -10.79 -2.40 -10.83
N GLY A 111 -10.87 -1.77 -11.99
CA GLY A 111 -10.59 -0.35 -12.16
C GLY A 111 -9.11 0.01 -12.25
N PRO A 112 -8.83 1.31 -12.45
CA PRO A 112 -7.49 1.80 -12.77
C PRO A 112 -6.58 1.87 -11.54
N MET A 113 -5.35 2.34 -11.76
CA MET A 113 -4.53 2.97 -10.73
C MET A 113 -4.53 4.47 -10.97
N THR A 114 -4.84 5.27 -9.95
CA THR A 114 -4.89 6.73 -10.04
C THR A 114 -3.81 7.35 -9.17
N VAL A 115 -3.00 8.24 -9.75
CA VAL A 115 -1.99 9.00 -9.02
C VAL A 115 -2.35 10.47 -9.11
N ALA A 116 -2.43 11.13 -7.97
CA ALA A 116 -2.64 12.57 -7.91
C ALA A 116 -1.45 13.26 -7.25
N CYS A 117 -1.27 14.51 -7.62
CA CYS A 117 -0.25 15.39 -7.10
C CYS A 117 -0.85 16.77 -6.91
N VAL A 118 -0.64 17.40 -5.76
CA VAL A 118 -1.24 18.68 -5.38
C VAL A 118 -0.16 19.62 -4.89
N TYR A 119 -0.23 20.88 -5.27
CA TYR A 119 0.57 21.94 -4.66
C TYR A 119 -0.27 22.64 -3.60
N ALA A 120 0.16 22.55 -2.35
CA ALA A 120 -0.40 23.33 -1.24
C ALA A 120 0.53 24.50 -0.95
N ASP A 121 0.07 25.71 -1.26
CA ASP A 121 0.68 26.94 -0.82
C ASP A 121 0.45 27.11 0.69
N LYS A 122 1.49 27.47 1.45
CA LYS A 122 1.39 27.73 2.89
C LYS A 122 0.32 28.76 3.23
N ALA A 123 0.09 29.75 2.37
CA ALA A 123 -0.96 30.75 2.55
C ALA A 123 -2.38 30.15 2.46
N LYS A 124 -2.54 29.00 1.78
CA LYS A 124 -3.82 28.29 1.62
C LYS A 124 -4.03 27.17 2.64
N HIS A 125 -3.08 26.91 3.55
CA HIS A 125 -3.22 25.85 4.55
C HIS A 125 -4.49 25.98 5.41
N PRO A 126 -4.86 27.17 5.93
CA PRO A 126 -6.10 27.31 6.70
C PRO A 126 -7.34 26.93 5.88
N LEU A 127 -7.41 27.38 4.63
CA LEU A 127 -8.52 27.04 3.72
C LEU A 127 -8.59 25.52 3.45
N LEU A 128 -7.44 24.86 3.23
CA LEU A 128 -7.42 23.41 3.02
C LEU A 128 -7.91 22.65 4.26
N GLN A 129 -7.57 23.11 5.46
CA GLN A 129 -8.08 22.54 6.71
C GLN A 129 -9.59 22.74 6.85
N GLU A 130 -10.09 23.93 6.54
CA GLU A 130 -11.53 24.26 6.56
C GLU A 130 -12.34 23.41 5.56
N LEU A 131 -11.78 23.17 4.37
CA LEU A 131 -12.35 22.23 3.38
C LEU A 131 -12.36 20.77 3.87
N GLY A 132 -11.78 20.47 5.03
CA GLY A 132 -11.79 19.15 5.62
C GLY A 132 -10.70 18.22 5.08
N VAL A 133 -9.61 18.76 4.54
CA VAL A 133 -8.44 17.96 4.15
C VAL A 133 -7.83 17.31 5.38
N LYS A 134 -7.96 15.99 5.45
CA LYS A 134 -7.40 15.12 6.49
C LYS A 134 -7.14 13.74 5.89
N ASP A 135 -6.64 12.80 6.70
CA ASP A 135 -6.43 11.43 6.26
C ASP A 135 -7.71 10.85 5.62
N SER A 136 -7.60 10.54 4.34
CA SER A 136 -8.70 10.10 3.50
C SER A 136 -9.28 8.77 3.96
N LYS A 137 -8.51 7.96 4.71
CA LYS A 137 -8.94 6.65 5.25
C LYS A 137 -10.12 6.77 6.21
N HIS A 138 -10.29 7.93 6.85
CA HIS A 138 -11.40 8.21 7.75
C HIS A 138 -12.61 8.87 7.07
N LEU A 139 -12.54 9.10 5.75
CA LEU A 139 -13.60 9.71 4.97
C LEU A 139 -14.40 8.65 4.21
N LYS A 140 -15.73 8.80 4.23
CA LYS A 140 -16.64 8.01 3.39
C LYS A 140 -16.66 8.56 1.96
N ASP A 141 -17.03 7.72 0.99
CA ASP A 141 -17.06 8.08 -0.42
C ASP A 141 -17.84 9.38 -0.73
N PRO A 142 -19.02 9.66 -0.13
CA PRO A 142 -19.71 10.93 -0.34
C PRO A 142 -18.92 12.16 0.15
N GLN A 143 -18.19 12.03 1.26
CA GLN A 143 -17.35 13.10 1.80
C GLN A 143 -16.15 13.35 0.89
N ILE A 144 -15.52 12.28 0.38
CA ILE A 144 -14.43 12.37 -0.60
C ILE A 144 -14.91 13.13 -1.85
N VAL A 145 -16.09 12.80 -2.37
CA VAL A 145 -16.65 13.47 -3.56
C VAL A 145 -16.89 14.95 -3.31
N GLN A 146 -17.44 15.31 -2.15
CA GLN A 146 -17.68 16.71 -1.80
C GLN A 146 -16.36 17.49 -1.70
N ILE A 147 -15.44 17.04 -0.86
CA ILE A 147 -14.17 17.72 -0.60
C ILE A 147 -13.34 17.82 -1.88
N ALA A 148 -13.26 16.75 -2.67
CA ALA A 148 -12.49 16.74 -3.92
C ALA A 148 -13.00 17.78 -4.93
N ARG A 149 -14.32 17.99 -5.04
CA ARG A 149 -14.90 18.99 -5.95
C ARG A 149 -14.50 20.41 -5.59
N ASP A 150 -14.31 20.69 -4.30
CA ASP A 150 -13.84 21.99 -3.84
C ASP A 150 -12.32 22.12 -4.02
N LEU A 151 -11.56 21.05 -3.73
CA LEU A 151 -10.10 21.02 -3.92
C LEU A 151 -9.68 21.27 -5.37
N ILE A 152 -10.27 20.57 -6.34
CA ILE A 152 -9.87 20.71 -7.76
C ILE A 152 -10.08 22.13 -8.32
N LYS A 153 -10.91 22.95 -7.67
CA LYS A 153 -11.12 24.36 -8.02
C LYS A 153 -10.18 25.30 -7.26
N THR A 154 -9.62 24.84 -6.15
CA THR A 154 -8.90 25.69 -5.17
C THR A 154 -7.39 25.61 -5.32
N VAL A 155 -6.86 24.41 -5.64
CA VAL A 155 -5.42 24.14 -5.68
C VAL A 155 -4.93 23.65 -7.04
N PRO A 156 -3.70 24.02 -7.46
CA PRO A 156 -3.06 23.41 -8.60
C PRO A 156 -2.82 21.92 -8.33
N TYR A 157 -3.23 21.07 -9.28
CA TYR A 157 -3.02 19.64 -9.20
C TYR A 157 -2.69 19.02 -10.56
N SER A 158 -2.11 17.83 -10.53
CA SER A 158 -1.98 16.91 -11.66
C SER A 158 -2.57 15.56 -11.27
N LEU A 159 -3.34 14.97 -12.17
CA LEU A 159 -4.00 13.67 -11.97
C LEU A 159 -3.70 12.78 -13.17
N LEU A 160 -3.22 11.57 -12.90
CA LEU A 160 -2.96 10.55 -13.91
C LEU A 160 -3.79 9.30 -13.59
N VAL A 161 -4.46 8.77 -14.61
CA VAL A 161 -5.28 7.55 -14.52
C VAL A 161 -4.68 6.49 -15.42
N LEU A 162 -4.08 5.46 -14.83
CA LEU A 162 -3.61 4.29 -15.54
C LEU A 162 -4.76 3.28 -15.67
N LYS A 163 -5.49 3.38 -16.78
CA LYS A 163 -6.60 2.49 -17.14
C LYS A 163 -6.14 1.04 -17.29
N ASN A 164 -7.08 0.11 -17.08
CA ASN A 164 -6.83 -1.34 -17.08
C ASN A 164 -6.16 -1.85 -18.35
N ASP A 165 -6.59 -1.41 -19.53
CA ASP A 165 -5.98 -1.83 -20.80
C ASP A 165 -4.47 -1.52 -20.82
N LYS A 166 -4.11 -0.28 -20.47
CA LYS A 166 -2.70 0.15 -20.43
C LYS A 166 -1.95 -0.48 -19.27
N TYR A 167 -2.59 -0.64 -18.12
CA TYR A 167 -2.02 -1.36 -16.98
C TYR A 167 -1.62 -2.78 -17.39
N ASN A 168 -2.53 -3.52 -18.02
CA ASN A 168 -2.32 -4.90 -18.45
C ASN A 168 -1.25 -4.98 -19.55
N GLU A 169 -1.22 -4.03 -20.49
CA GLU A 169 -0.15 -3.92 -21.48
C GLU A 169 1.23 -3.76 -20.81
N LEU A 170 1.35 -2.83 -19.85
CA LEU A 170 2.61 -2.59 -19.15
C LEU A 170 3.02 -3.79 -18.28
N GLN A 171 2.05 -4.43 -17.61
CA GLN A 171 2.29 -5.62 -16.79
C GLN A 171 2.82 -6.77 -17.67
N LYS A 172 2.20 -7.00 -18.84
CA LYS A 172 2.61 -8.03 -19.79
C LYS A 172 4.03 -7.80 -20.33
N LYS A 173 4.47 -6.54 -20.40
CA LYS A 173 5.85 -6.14 -20.72
C LYS A 173 6.83 -6.31 -19.54
N GLY A 174 6.41 -6.95 -18.44
CA GLY A 174 7.24 -7.22 -17.27
C GLY A 174 7.37 -6.04 -16.30
N MET A 175 6.55 -5.00 -16.43
CA MET A 175 6.58 -3.87 -15.49
C MET A 175 5.90 -4.25 -14.17
N SER A 176 6.62 -4.10 -13.05
CA SER A 176 6.03 -4.26 -11.72
C SER A 176 5.14 -3.08 -11.34
N GLN A 177 4.19 -3.29 -10.42
CA GLN A 177 3.39 -2.20 -9.85
C GLN A 177 4.26 -1.09 -9.25
N GLY A 178 5.32 -1.44 -8.52
CA GLY A 178 6.26 -0.47 -7.97
C GLY A 178 6.90 0.43 -9.05
N LYS A 179 7.24 -0.14 -10.21
CA LYS A 179 7.76 0.62 -11.35
C LYS A 179 6.69 1.50 -12.01
N MET A 180 5.47 1.00 -12.18
CA MET A 180 4.34 1.80 -12.69
C MET A 180 4.09 3.02 -11.78
N LYS A 181 4.00 2.79 -10.47
CA LYS A 181 3.83 3.83 -9.47
C LYS A 181 4.93 4.88 -9.54
N ALA A 182 6.20 4.47 -9.52
CA ALA A 182 7.31 5.42 -9.60
C ALA A 182 7.22 6.33 -10.83
N LEU A 183 6.95 5.74 -12.00
CA LEU A 183 6.79 6.50 -13.25
C LEU A 183 5.61 7.49 -13.19
N LEU A 184 4.45 7.04 -12.68
CA LEU A 184 3.27 7.87 -12.56
C LEU A 184 3.45 9.02 -11.57
N HIS A 185 4.03 8.77 -10.39
CA HIS A 185 4.33 9.84 -9.42
C HIS A 185 5.29 10.87 -10.03
N ASN A 186 6.41 10.41 -10.62
CA ASN A 186 7.36 11.32 -11.24
C ASN A 186 6.73 12.15 -12.37
N GLN A 187 5.89 11.52 -13.20
CA GLN A 187 5.19 12.20 -14.28
C GLN A 187 4.17 13.21 -13.75
N ALA A 188 3.38 12.86 -12.73
CA ALA A 188 2.39 13.76 -12.13
C ALA A 188 3.06 14.99 -11.50
N ILE A 189 4.18 14.78 -10.78
CA ILE A 189 5.01 15.86 -10.23
C ILE A 189 5.57 16.74 -11.36
N THR A 190 6.12 16.14 -12.42
CA THR A 190 6.65 16.89 -13.57
C THR A 190 5.57 17.73 -14.25
N HIS A 191 4.37 17.19 -14.46
CA HIS A 191 3.24 17.93 -15.03
C HIS A 191 2.83 19.10 -14.13
N LEU A 192 2.78 18.88 -12.81
CA LEU A 192 2.40 19.93 -11.88
C LEU A 192 3.46 21.04 -11.81
N LEU A 193 4.74 20.70 -11.76
CA LEU A 193 5.83 21.68 -11.80
C LEU A 193 5.77 22.56 -13.05
N LYS A 194 5.46 21.98 -14.22
CA LYS A 194 5.21 22.76 -15.45
C LYS A 194 4.00 23.67 -15.34
N LYS A 195 2.91 23.19 -14.72
CA LYS A 195 1.68 23.97 -14.51
C LYS A 195 1.88 25.16 -13.56
N LEU A 196 2.82 25.05 -12.61
CA LEU A 196 3.13 26.11 -11.64
C LEU A 196 3.92 27.29 -12.23
N ASP A 197 4.40 27.17 -13.48
CA ASP A 197 4.95 28.24 -14.31
C ASP A 197 5.87 29.22 -13.55
N GLY A 198 6.99 28.70 -13.04
CA GLY A 198 7.99 29.50 -12.31
C GLY A 198 7.77 29.56 -10.79
N THR A 199 6.60 29.19 -10.28
CA THR A 199 6.41 29.01 -8.83
C THR A 199 7.17 27.78 -8.35
N ARG A 200 8.17 27.99 -7.49
CA ARG A 200 9.04 26.92 -7.00
C ARG A 200 8.55 26.42 -5.63
N PRO A 201 8.16 25.14 -5.50
CA PRO A 201 7.79 24.58 -4.21
C PRO A 201 8.99 24.54 -3.24
N GLU A 202 8.70 24.68 -1.95
CA GLU A 202 9.70 24.55 -0.89
C GLU A 202 10.12 23.08 -0.71
N ALA A 203 9.18 22.15 -0.91
CA ALA A 203 9.45 20.70 -0.91
C ALA A 203 8.51 19.92 -1.83
N ILE A 204 8.91 18.70 -2.19
CA ILE A 204 8.09 17.68 -2.84
C ILE A 204 8.05 16.47 -1.89
N LEU A 205 6.87 16.10 -1.43
CA LEU A 205 6.67 14.99 -0.50
C LEU A 205 5.85 13.87 -1.16
N ILE A 206 6.43 12.67 -1.20
CA ILE A 206 5.81 11.47 -1.77
C ILE A 206 5.44 10.52 -0.62
N ASP A 207 4.20 10.01 -0.59
CA ASP A 207 3.87 8.92 0.35
C ASP A 207 4.68 7.68 -0.02
N GLN A 208 5.45 7.19 0.95
CA GLN A 208 6.52 6.25 0.69
C GLN A 208 5.98 4.84 0.46
N PHE A 209 5.97 4.41 -0.80
CA PHE A 209 5.63 3.04 -1.18
C PHE A 209 6.83 2.15 -1.53
N ALA A 210 8.03 2.75 -1.60
CA ALA A 210 9.29 2.06 -1.85
C ALA A 210 10.43 2.85 -1.20
N GLU A 211 11.55 2.19 -0.90
CA GLU A 211 12.77 2.90 -0.49
C GLU A 211 13.21 3.88 -1.59
N PRO A 212 13.72 5.09 -1.25
CA PRO A 212 14.08 6.10 -2.24
C PRO A 212 15.02 5.58 -3.34
N ALA A 213 16.00 4.76 -2.99
CA ALA A 213 16.91 4.14 -3.94
C ALA A 213 16.18 3.26 -4.98
N VAL A 214 15.15 2.51 -4.55
CA VAL A 214 14.33 1.67 -5.43
C VAL A 214 13.43 2.53 -6.32
N TYR A 215 12.82 3.58 -5.76
CA TYR A 215 12.04 4.56 -6.51
C TYR A 215 12.87 5.15 -7.67
N PHE A 216 14.07 5.68 -7.38
CA PHE A 216 14.92 6.27 -8.43
C PHE A 216 15.48 5.21 -9.39
N LYS A 217 15.74 3.98 -8.93
CA LYS A 217 16.09 2.87 -9.83
C LYS A 217 14.98 2.57 -10.83
N HIS A 218 13.72 2.62 -10.43
CA HIS A 218 12.58 2.46 -11.34
C HIS A 218 12.48 3.57 -12.38
N LEU A 219 13.06 4.75 -12.10
CA LEU A 219 13.13 5.91 -12.99
C LEU A 219 14.41 5.97 -13.83
N ALA A 220 15.28 4.96 -13.78
CA ALA A 220 16.50 4.93 -14.58
C ALA A 220 16.18 5.13 -16.08
N GLY A 221 16.93 6.01 -16.75
CA GLY A 221 16.68 6.41 -18.14
C GLY A 221 15.51 7.39 -18.34
N ARG A 222 14.99 7.99 -17.26
CA ARG A 222 13.98 9.06 -17.30
C ARG A 222 14.47 10.30 -16.55
N ASN A 223 13.85 11.43 -16.83
CA ASN A 223 14.07 12.67 -16.08
C ASN A 223 13.38 12.55 -14.72
N ALA A 224 14.13 12.09 -13.72
CA ALA A 224 13.66 11.95 -12.35
C ALA A 224 13.75 13.28 -11.59
N VAL A 225 12.65 13.69 -10.97
CA VAL A 225 12.61 14.88 -10.10
C VAL A 225 13.22 14.52 -8.75
N LYS A 226 14.50 14.89 -8.55
CA LYS A 226 15.25 14.61 -7.32
C LYS A 226 15.34 15.79 -6.37
N GLU A 227 15.35 17.00 -6.91
CA GLU A 227 15.54 18.21 -6.13
C GLU A 227 14.38 18.41 -5.15
N ARG A 228 14.70 18.60 -3.87
CA ARG A 228 13.74 18.81 -2.78
C ARG A 228 12.68 17.71 -2.68
N THR A 229 12.98 16.51 -3.20
CA THR A 229 12.10 15.35 -3.11
C THR A 229 12.36 14.60 -1.82
N TYR A 230 11.31 14.34 -1.07
CA TYR A 230 11.35 13.62 0.20
C TYR A 230 10.31 12.51 0.23
N PHE A 231 10.57 11.50 1.03
CA PHE A 231 9.69 10.35 1.20
C PHE A 231 9.42 10.15 2.69
N SER A 232 8.16 9.91 3.02
CA SER A 232 7.79 9.41 4.33
C SER A 232 6.62 8.47 4.21
N THR A 233 6.61 7.43 5.03
CA THR A 233 5.38 6.66 5.25
C THR A 233 4.36 7.53 5.97
N LYS A 234 3.07 7.35 5.66
CA LYS A 234 1.97 8.13 6.26
C LYS A 234 2.13 9.63 6.02
N ALA A 235 2.62 10.00 4.82
CA ALA A 235 2.92 11.39 4.50
C ALA A 235 1.67 12.29 4.49
N GLU A 236 0.48 11.71 4.35
CA GLU A 236 -0.82 12.39 4.53
C GLU A 236 -1.00 12.98 5.94
N GLY A 237 -0.38 12.37 6.96
CA GLY A 237 -0.37 12.90 8.32
C GLY A 237 0.70 13.97 8.57
N ILE A 238 1.63 14.16 7.62
CA ILE A 238 2.74 15.11 7.72
C ILE A 238 2.42 16.41 6.97
N HIS A 239 1.78 16.33 5.81
CA HIS A 239 1.49 17.51 5.00
C HIS A 239 0.11 17.46 4.32
N LEU A 240 -0.62 18.58 4.37
CA LEU A 240 -1.94 18.74 3.74
C LEU A 240 -1.93 18.46 2.24
N ALA A 241 -0.83 18.77 1.55
CA ALA A 241 -0.66 18.48 0.13
C ALA A 241 -0.81 16.99 -0.20
N VAL A 242 -0.26 16.09 0.64
CA VAL A 242 -0.37 14.63 0.41
C VAL A 242 -1.78 14.15 0.74
N ALA A 243 -2.38 14.65 1.82
CA ALA A 243 -3.78 14.35 2.15
C ALA A 243 -4.74 14.81 1.03
N ALA A 244 -4.56 16.01 0.49
CA ALA A 244 -5.34 16.52 -0.64
C ALA A 244 -5.12 15.68 -1.91
N ALA A 245 -3.89 15.26 -2.19
CA ALA A 245 -3.59 14.34 -3.29
C ALA A 245 -4.33 13.00 -3.11
N SER A 246 -4.31 12.43 -1.90
CA SER A 246 -5.05 11.20 -1.57
C SER A 246 -6.54 11.32 -1.85
N ILE A 247 -7.14 12.45 -1.44
CA ILE A 247 -8.57 12.75 -1.68
C ILE A 247 -8.87 12.86 -3.18
N ILE A 248 -8.05 13.59 -3.95
CA ILE A 248 -8.24 13.73 -5.41
C ILE A 248 -8.03 12.40 -6.14
N ALA A 249 -7.02 11.62 -5.77
CA ALA A 249 -6.79 10.29 -6.34
C ALA A 249 -7.98 9.36 -6.05
N ARG A 250 -8.45 9.32 -4.80
CA ARG A 250 -9.62 8.50 -4.42
C ARG A 250 -10.88 8.96 -5.14
N TYR A 251 -11.11 10.26 -5.26
CA TYR A 251 -12.24 10.80 -6.03
C TYR A 251 -12.18 10.33 -7.49
N SER A 252 -11.03 10.47 -8.15
CA SER A 252 -10.85 9.98 -9.53
C SER A 252 -11.10 8.49 -9.64
N PHE A 253 -10.59 7.68 -8.71
CA PHE A 253 -10.80 6.24 -8.69
C PHE A 253 -12.30 5.89 -8.59
N LEU A 254 -13.04 6.56 -7.70
CA LEU A 254 -14.49 6.35 -7.55
C LEU A 254 -15.25 6.72 -8.83
N MET A 255 -14.87 7.80 -9.51
CA MET A 255 -15.52 8.20 -10.77
C MET A 255 -15.25 7.19 -11.89
N GLU A 256 -14.01 6.69 -11.99
CA GLU A 256 -13.65 5.64 -12.96
C GLU A 256 -14.36 4.31 -12.66
N MET A 257 -14.46 3.92 -11.39
CA MET A 257 -15.22 2.73 -10.98
C MET A 257 -16.72 2.85 -11.32
N ASN A 258 -17.31 4.03 -11.12
CA ASN A 258 -18.70 4.28 -11.50
C ASN A 258 -18.89 4.19 -13.01
N LYS A 259 -17.95 4.72 -13.80
CA LYS A 259 -17.97 4.61 -15.27
C LYS A 259 -17.88 3.15 -15.72
N LEU A 260 -16.90 2.40 -15.22
CA LEU A 260 -16.72 0.98 -15.54
C LEU A 260 -17.93 0.14 -15.09
N SER A 261 -18.56 0.46 -13.95
CA SER A 261 -19.77 -0.23 -13.49
C SER A 261 -20.95 0.00 -14.43
N LYS A 262 -21.10 1.23 -14.96
CA LYS A 262 -22.14 1.53 -15.96
C LYS A 262 -21.90 0.75 -17.26
N GLU A 263 -20.64 0.72 -17.73
CA GLU A 263 -20.25 -0.03 -18.93
C GLU A 263 -20.45 -1.54 -18.78
N ALA A 264 -20.11 -2.09 -17.60
CA ALA A 264 -20.38 -3.50 -17.26
C ALA A 264 -21.89 -3.80 -17.13
N GLY A 265 -22.70 -2.78 -16.87
CA GLY A 265 -24.11 -2.89 -16.50
C GLY A 265 -24.31 -3.68 -15.21
N MET A 266 -23.38 -3.53 -14.26
CA MET A 266 -23.43 -4.09 -12.90
C MET A 266 -22.47 -3.33 -11.99
N THR A 267 -22.73 -3.34 -10.68
CA THR A 267 -21.80 -2.74 -9.71
C THR A 267 -20.51 -3.55 -9.65
N LEU A 268 -19.37 -2.89 -9.87
CA LEU A 268 -18.05 -3.50 -9.70
C LEU A 268 -17.55 -3.25 -8.25
N PRO A 269 -17.38 -4.30 -7.44
CA PRO A 269 -16.90 -4.14 -6.07
C PRO A 269 -15.41 -3.75 -6.04
N LYS A 270 -15.04 -2.95 -5.03
CA LYS A 270 -13.66 -2.59 -4.72
C LYS A 270 -12.91 -3.75 -4.03
N GLY A 271 -11.58 -3.70 -4.03
CA GLY A 271 -10.70 -4.68 -3.40
C GLY A 271 -10.41 -5.92 -4.26
N ALA A 272 -10.10 -7.03 -3.60
CA ALA A 272 -9.70 -8.30 -4.24
C ALA A 272 -10.23 -9.54 -3.49
N GLY A 273 -11.34 -9.40 -2.76
CA GLY A 273 -11.95 -10.49 -1.95
C GLY A 273 -12.92 -11.40 -2.72
N PRO A 274 -13.62 -12.32 -2.04
CA PRO A 274 -14.54 -13.26 -2.68
C PRO A 274 -15.67 -12.62 -3.51
N LEU A 275 -16.26 -11.52 -3.03
CA LEU A 275 -17.29 -10.77 -3.78
C LEU A 275 -16.76 -10.24 -5.14
N VAL A 276 -15.46 -9.95 -5.21
CA VAL A 276 -14.80 -9.52 -6.45
C VAL A 276 -14.64 -10.69 -7.41
N ASP A 277 -14.33 -11.90 -6.89
CA ASP A 277 -14.27 -13.12 -7.69
C ASP A 277 -15.65 -13.45 -8.32
N GLU A 278 -16.72 -13.31 -7.55
CA GLU A 278 -18.11 -13.53 -8.00
C GLU A 278 -18.57 -12.49 -9.03
N ALA A 279 -18.25 -11.21 -8.79
CA ALA A 279 -18.56 -10.14 -9.74
C ALA A 279 -17.81 -10.34 -11.07
N ALA A 280 -16.54 -10.73 -11.00
CA ALA A 280 -15.74 -11.03 -12.19
C ALA A 280 -16.26 -12.26 -12.95
N ALA A 281 -16.69 -13.31 -12.25
CA ALA A 281 -17.34 -14.47 -12.89
C ALA A 281 -18.62 -14.06 -13.62
N SER A 282 -19.43 -13.19 -13.02
CA SER A 282 -20.64 -12.66 -13.64
C SER A 282 -20.33 -11.79 -14.86
N LEU A 283 -19.27 -10.99 -14.79
CA LEU A 283 -18.79 -10.20 -15.92
C LEU A 283 -18.34 -11.09 -17.09
N ILE A 284 -17.61 -12.18 -16.82
CA ILE A 284 -17.21 -13.17 -17.83
C ILE A 284 -18.44 -13.77 -18.51
N ARG A 285 -19.46 -14.19 -17.74
CA ARG A 285 -20.68 -14.77 -18.31
C ARG A 285 -21.44 -13.79 -19.19
N LYS A 286 -21.46 -12.50 -18.82
CA LYS A 286 -22.22 -11.47 -19.54
C LYS A 286 -21.52 -10.96 -20.79
N HIS A 287 -20.20 -10.75 -20.73
CA HIS A 287 -19.44 -10.05 -21.77
C HIS A 287 -18.29 -10.88 -22.37
N GLY A 288 -18.13 -12.12 -21.93
CA GLY A 288 -17.02 -12.99 -22.31
C GLY A 288 -15.74 -12.73 -21.52
N GLU A 289 -14.83 -13.71 -21.53
CA GLU A 289 -13.56 -13.62 -20.79
C GLU A 289 -12.66 -12.48 -21.29
N ALA A 290 -12.65 -12.22 -22.60
CA ALA A 290 -11.83 -11.19 -23.22
C ALA A 290 -12.12 -9.78 -22.65
N ALA A 291 -13.35 -9.53 -22.19
CA ALA A 291 -13.74 -8.26 -21.60
C ALA A 291 -12.95 -7.93 -20.33
N LEU A 292 -12.45 -8.93 -19.58
CA LEU A 292 -11.72 -8.71 -18.33
C LEU A 292 -10.54 -7.73 -18.49
N GLY A 293 -9.86 -7.74 -19.64
CA GLY A 293 -8.72 -6.85 -19.90
C GLY A 293 -9.06 -5.36 -19.76
N HIS A 294 -10.31 -5.00 -20.05
CA HIS A 294 -10.81 -3.64 -19.98
C HIS A 294 -11.23 -3.21 -18.57
N PHE A 295 -11.66 -4.16 -17.73
CA PHE A 295 -12.21 -3.86 -16.41
C PHE A 295 -11.25 -4.15 -15.27
N THR A 296 -10.28 -5.05 -15.46
CA THR A 296 -9.53 -5.65 -14.37
C THR A 296 -8.02 -5.62 -14.55
N LYS A 297 -7.28 -5.84 -13.45
CA LYS A 297 -5.83 -6.07 -13.46
C LYS A 297 -5.57 -7.57 -13.59
N LEU A 298 -5.45 -8.06 -14.81
CA LEU A 298 -5.53 -9.49 -15.17
C LEU A 298 -4.57 -10.43 -14.42
N HIS A 299 -3.40 -9.95 -14.04
CA HIS A 299 -2.41 -10.76 -13.30
C HIS A 299 -2.78 -11.12 -11.86
N PHE A 300 -3.86 -10.55 -11.30
CA PHE A 300 -4.31 -10.90 -9.95
C PHE A 300 -4.85 -12.33 -9.90
N ALA A 301 -4.73 -12.98 -8.74
CA ALA A 301 -5.26 -14.33 -8.52
C ALA A 301 -6.78 -14.43 -8.75
N ASN A 302 -7.50 -13.30 -8.59
CA ASN A 302 -8.94 -13.19 -8.83
C ASN A 302 -9.35 -13.64 -10.24
N THR A 303 -8.53 -13.38 -11.26
CA THR A 303 -8.79 -13.80 -12.65
C THR A 303 -9.02 -15.30 -12.74
N GLN A 304 -8.14 -16.11 -12.15
CA GLN A 304 -8.24 -17.58 -12.21
C GLN A 304 -9.37 -18.13 -11.35
N LYS A 305 -9.72 -17.44 -10.25
CA LYS A 305 -10.88 -17.79 -9.44
C LYS A 305 -12.18 -17.50 -10.19
N ALA A 306 -12.28 -16.33 -10.79
CA ALA A 306 -13.43 -15.90 -11.59
C ALA A 306 -13.71 -16.84 -12.76
N LYS A 307 -12.67 -17.25 -13.52
CA LYS A 307 -12.83 -18.24 -14.60
C LYS A 307 -13.41 -19.57 -14.12
N ARG A 308 -12.90 -20.10 -13.00
CA ARG A 308 -13.39 -21.35 -12.40
C ARG A 308 -14.83 -21.24 -11.88
N LEU A 309 -15.23 -20.06 -11.40
CA LEU A 309 -16.61 -19.80 -10.97
C LEU A 309 -17.55 -19.62 -12.18
N ALA A 310 -17.05 -19.01 -13.27
CA ALA A 310 -17.82 -18.81 -14.48
C ALA A 310 -18.12 -20.12 -15.22
N SER A 311 -17.23 -21.11 -15.16
CA SER A 311 -17.38 -22.41 -15.84
C SER A 311 -18.23 -23.44 -15.10
N LYS A 312 -18.65 -23.16 -13.86
CA LYS A 312 -19.39 -24.09 -12.99
C LYS A 312 -20.91 -23.86 -12.98
N SER A 313 -21.39 -22.87 -13.72
CA SER A 313 -22.80 -22.46 -13.84
C SER A 313 -23.19 -22.47 -15.30
#